data_AF-A0A5J9W026-F1
#
_entry.id   AF-A0A5J9W026-F1
#
_cell.length_a   1.000
_cell.length_b   1.000
_cell.length_c   1.000
_cell.angle_alpha   90.00
_cell.angle_beta   90.00
_cell.angle_gamma   90.00
#
_symmetry.space_group_name_H-M   'P 1'
#
loop_
_entity.id
_entity.type
_entity.pdbx_description
1 polymer ?
#
loop_
_entity_poly.entity_id
_entity_poly.type
_entity_poly.pdbx_seq_one_letter_code
_entity_poly.pdbx_strand_id
1 'polypeptide(L)'
;MAAGTVRGGVPGARLAVYKVCWDNECHGADILAAFDDAIADGVDVISFSIGGKLPAPYFEDATAVGSFHAMRRGVLTSAAAGNFALYGGRVCNVAPWMLSVAASSTDRRLVDRIVLGNGKTITFMGGGGTGRAVIQGEDPSLTTPGNGAGPLQAGAAGAVIGTYEPDIAFSMPLPALTVTQDPFAKILDYVNRTRNPVGTIYSSETNFDAGAPIVASFSSPGPNIITPAILKGSWPSG
;
A
#
# COMPACT_ATOMS: atom_id res chain seq x y z
N MET A 1 -2.24 4.99 -18.46
CA MET A 1 -1.05 4.17 -18.17
C MET A 1 0.13 4.72 -18.95
N ALA A 2 1.25 5.02 -18.28
CA ALA A 2 2.46 5.48 -18.97
C ALA A 2 3.15 4.30 -19.69
N ALA A 3 3.50 4.50 -20.95
CA ALA A 3 4.28 3.51 -21.71
C ALA A 3 5.72 3.46 -21.17
N GLY A 4 6.25 2.26 -20.96
CA GLY A 4 7.61 2.08 -20.47
C GLY A 4 8.03 0.61 -20.41
N THR A 5 9.32 0.36 -20.23
CA THR A 5 9.85 -0.99 -19.98
C THR A 5 10.01 -1.22 -18.49
N VAL A 6 9.42 -2.29 -17.96
CA VAL A 6 9.56 -2.67 -16.55
C VAL A 6 10.83 -3.50 -16.37
N ARG A 7 11.64 -3.17 -15.35
CA ARG A 7 12.84 -3.93 -14.95
C ARG A 7 13.02 -3.87 -13.43
N GLY A 8 13.58 -4.93 -12.85
CA GLY A 8 14.01 -4.93 -11.44
C GLY A 8 15.34 -4.19 -11.25
N GLY A 9 15.76 -4.02 -9.99
CA GLY A 9 17.02 -3.33 -9.65
C GLY A 9 18.27 -4.01 -10.22
N VAL A 10 18.24 -5.34 -10.38
CA VAL A 10 19.31 -6.12 -11.00
C VAL A 10 18.72 -7.02 -12.09
N PRO A 11 18.60 -6.56 -13.35
CA PRO A 11 17.94 -7.31 -14.42
C PRO A 11 18.59 -8.66 -14.77
N GLY A 12 19.87 -8.85 -14.42
CA GLY A 12 20.62 -10.10 -14.65
C GLY A 12 20.62 -11.07 -13.47
N ALA A 13 19.95 -10.74 -12.37
CA ALA A 13 19.85 -11.63 -11.20
C ALA A 13 19.03 -12.87 -11.53
N ARG A 14 19.36 -13.99 -10.86
CA ARG A 14 18.54 -15.21 -10.89
C ARG A 14 17.51 -15.13 -9.76
N LEU A 15 16.32 -15.68 -9.99
CA LEU A 15 15.24 -15.72 -9.01
C LEU A 15 14.99 -17.16 -8.58
N ALA A 16 15.01 -17.40 -7.27
CA ALA A 16 14.47 -18.59 -6.62
C ALA A 16 13.23 -18.16 -5.84
N VAL A 17 12.10 -18.87 -6.04
CA VAL A 17 10.80 -18.47 -5.51
C VAL A 17 10.31 -19.51 -4.51
N TYR A 18 10.13 -19.07 -3.26
CA TYR A 18 9.61 -19.89 -2.17
C TYR A 18 8.24 -19.35 -1.77
N LYS A 19 7.18 -20.10 -2.09
CA LYS A 19 5.81 -19.70 -1.79
C LYS A 19 5.45 -20.11 -0.36
N VAL A 20 5.33 -19.12 0.52
CA VAL A 20 5.01 -19.33 1.96
C VAL A 20 3.67 -18.73 2.39
N CYS A 21 3.08 -17.91 1.52
CA CYS A 21 1.78 -17.31 1.75
C CYS A 21 0.75 -17.94 0.82
N TRP A 22 -0.39 -18.25 1.40
CA TRP A 22 -1.61 -18.67 0.74
C TRP A 22 -2.68 -17.61 1.00
N ASP A 23 -3.89 -17.80 0.46
CA ASP A 23 -5.05 -16.92 0.57
C ASP A 23 -4.77 -15.57 1.23
N ASN A 24 -4.84 -15.48 2.56
CA ASN A 24 -4.40 -14.31 3.32
C ASN A 24 -3.49 -14.64 4.51
N GLU A 25 -2.84 -15.81 4.49
CA GLU A 25 -2.09 -16.33 5.63
C GLU A 25 -0.71 -16.84 5.21
N CYS A 26 0.28 -16.51 6.04
CA CYS A 26 1.66 -17.00 5.88
C CYS A 26 2.02 -17.73 7.18
N HIS A 27 1.97 -19.06 7.17
CA HIS A 27 2.21 -19.84 8.38
C HIS A 27 3.70 -19.86 8.73
N GLY A 28 4.03 -19.79 10.02
CA GLY A 28 5.41 -19.79 10.48
C GLY A 28 6.20 -21.04 10.06
N ALA A 29 5.53 -22.20 9.95
CA ALA A 29 6.15 -23.43 9.46
C ALA A 29 6.61 -23.31 8.00
N ASP A 30 5.77 -22.77 7.12
CA ASP A 30 6.11 -22.56 5.70
C ASP A 30 7.25 -21.54 5.55
N ILE A 31 7.22 -20.48 6.35
CA ILE A 31 8.28 -19.47 6.39
C ILE A 31 9.62 -20.10 6.79
N LEU A 32 9.64 -20.90 7.86
CA LEU A 32 10.86 -21.55 8.34
C LEU A 32 11.40 -22.57 7.34
N ALA A 33 10.51 -23.37 6.73
CA ALA A 33 10.90 -24.32 5.68
C ALA A 33 11.54 -23.59 4.48
N ALA A 34 10.95 -22.49 4.03
CA ALA A 34 11.51 -21.69 2.95
C ALA A 34 12.86 -21.06 3.29
N PHE A 35 13.08 -20.62 4.54
CA PHE A 35 14.39 -20.14 4.95
C PHE A 35 15.44 -21.26 4.93
N ASP A 36 15.10 -22.46 5.40
CA ASP A 36 16.01 -23.61 5.39
C ASP A 36 16.41 -23.99 3.96
N ASP A 37 15.41 -24.14 3.07
CA ASP A 37 15.63 -24.45 1.65
C ASP A 37 16.43 -23.35 0.95
N ALA A 38 16.07 -22.07 1.15
CA ALA A 38 16.78 -20.96 0.52
C ALA A 38 18.25 -20.87 0.93
N ILE A 39 18.54 -21.13 2.20
CA ILE A 39 19.91 -21.18 2.71
C ILE A 39 20.66 -22.37 2.12
N ALA A 40 20.03 -23.55 2.04
CA ALA A 40 20.62 -24.76 1.48
C ALA A 40 20.91 -24.61 -0.02
N ASP A 41 20.03 -23.94 -0.76
CA ASP A 41 20.17 -23.63 -2.18
C ASP A 41 21.23 -22.56 -2.47
N GLY A 42 21.77 -21.91 -1.42
CA GLY A 42 22.88 -20.97 -1.53
C GLY A 42 22.46 -19.62 -2.13
N VAL A 43 21.27 -19.12 -1.80
CA VAL A 43 20.86 -17.76 -2.22
C VAL A 43 21.76 -16.68 -1.63
N ASP A 44 21.99 -15.60 -2.38
CA ASP A 44 22.84 -14.50 -1.93
C ASP A 44 22.09 -13.49 -1.02
N VAL A 45 20.79 -13.30 -1.27
CA VAL A 45 19.92 -12.36 -0.57
C VAL A 45 18.51 -12.95 -0.49
N ILE A 46 17.86 -12.77 0.66
CA ILE A 46 16.43 -13.09 0.84
C ILE A 46 15.65 -11.78 0.86
N SER A 47 14.55 -11.73 0.10
CA SER A 47 13.59 -10.63 0.13
C SER A 47 12.22 -11.19 0.47
N PHE A 48 11.58 -10.62 1.48
CA PHE A 48 10.18 -10.93 1.80
C PHE A 48 9.40 -9.67 2.16
N SER A 49 8.09 -9.70 1.89
CA SER A 49 7.16 -8.59 2.14
C SER A 49 5.98 -9.10 2.97
N ILE A 50 6.30 -9.61 4.15
CA ILE A 50 5.39 -10.25 5.09
C ILE A 50 5.62 -9.58 6.45
N GLY A 51 4.56 -9.39 7.22
CA GLY A 51 4.66 -8.80 8.55
C GLY A 51 3.29 -8.51 9.17
N GLY A 52 3.28 -8.34 10.49
CA GLY A 52 2.07 -8.04 11.24
C GLY A 52 1.86 -6.56 11.53
N LYS A 53 0.82 -6.27 12.31
CA LYS A 53 0.53 -4.93 12.85
C LYS A 53 1.56 -4.46 13.88
N LEU A 54 2.08 -5.40 14.66
CA LEU A 54 3.07 -5.19 15.71
C LEU A 54 4.16 -6.28 15.61
N PRO A 55 5.38 -6.02 16.11
CA PRO A 55 6.41 -7.04 16.19
C PRO A 55 6.09 -8.06 17.28
N ALA A 56 6.54 -9.30 17.06
CA ALA A 56 6.55 -10.35 18.08
C ALA A 56 7.95 -10.49 18.71
N PRO A 57 8.08 -11.12 19.89
CA PRO A 57 9.38 -11.48 20.45
C PRO A 57 10.19 -12.36 19.48
N TYR A 58 11.52 -12.16 19.44
CA TYR A 58 12.38 -12.77 18.40
C TYR A 58 12.31 -14.30 18.31
N PHE A 59 12.08 -15.00 19.43
CA PHE A 59 12.01 -16.47 19.46
C PHE A 59 10.61 -17.01 19.11
N GLU A 60 9.62 -16.14 19.04
CA GLU A 60 8.23 -16.47 18.65
C GLU A 60 7.92 -16.00 17.21
N ASP A 61 8.83 -15.24 16.60
CA ASP A 61 8.74 -14.74 15.24
C ASP A 61 9.53 -15.63 14.27
N ALA A 62 8.80 -16.39 13.44
CA ALA A 62 9.37 -17.25 12.41
C ALA A 62 10.30 -16.49 11.44
N THR A 63 9.98 -15.22 11.13
CA THR A 63 10.82 -14.40 10.25
C THR A 63 12.11 -13.99 10.93
N ALA A 64 12.06 -13.68 12.23
CA ALA A 64 13.25 -13.35 13.02
C ALA A 64 14.16 -14.58 13.17
N VAL A 65 13.59 -15.75 13.47
CA VAL A 65 14.34 -17.02 13.58
C VAL A 65 14.97 -17.38 12.24
N GLY A 66 14.19 -17.44 11.15
CA GLY A 66 14.69 -17.79 9.82
C GLY A 66 15.79 -16.84 9.33
N SER A 67 15.58 -15.53 9.48
CA SER A 67 16.57 -14.52 9.09
C SER A 67 17.84 -14.55 9.95
N PHE A 68 17.77 -15.00 11.21
CA PHE A 68 18.96 -15.19 12.04
C PHE A 68 19.84 -16.31 11.47
N HIS A 69 19.23 -17.43 11.08
CA HIS A 69 19.95 -18.54 10.44
C HIS A 69 20.54 -18.13 9.08
N ALA A 70 19.81 -17.32 8.30
CA ALA A 70 20.31 -16.75 7.05
C ALA A 70 21.55 -15.86 7.28
N MET A 71 21.48 -14.94 8.24
CA MET A 71 22.59 -14.04 8.59
C MET A 71 23.83 -14.83 9.04
N ARG A 72 23.65 -15.91 9.82
CA ARG A 72 24.74 -16.80 10.25
C ARG A 72 25.48 -17.48 9.09
N ARG A 73 24.86 -17.55 7.92
CA ARG A 73 25.41 -18.09 6.67
C ARG A 73 25.84 -16.99 5.69
N GLY A 74 25.81 -15.73 6.10
CA GLY A 74 26.19 -14.59 5.25
C GLY A 74 25.09 -14.10 4.30
N VAL A 75 23.84 -14.54 4.48
CA VAL A 75 22.71 -14.17 3.63
C VAL A 75 21.92 -13.02 4.26
N LEU A 76 21.92 -11.85 3.62
CA LEU A 76 21.16 -10.69 4.09
C LEU A 76 19.65 -10.88 3.83
N THR A 77 18.82 -10.49 4.79
CA THR A 77 17.36 -10.50 4.65
C THR A 77 16.80 -9.07 4.59
N SER A 78 16.15 -8.73 3.49
CA SER A 78 15.40 -7.48 3.29
C SER A 78 13.92 -7.71 3.55
N ALA A 79 13.36 -6.99 4.52
CA ALA A 79 11.99 -7.16 5.00
C ALA A 79 11.23 -5.83 5.02
N ALA A 80 9.92 -5.86 4.69
CA ALA A 80 9.08 -4.67 4.76
C ALA A 80 8.87 -4.19 6.21
N ALA A 81 8.76 -2.88 6.44
CA ALA A 81 8.48 -2.34 7.78
C ALA A 81 7.02 -2.61 8.23
N GLY A 82 6.09 -2.77 7.29
CA GLY A 82 4.65 -2.92 7.53
C GLY A 82 3.84 -1.69 7.06
N ASN A 83 2.51 -1.86 6.97
CA ASN A 83 1.58 -0.88 6.40
C ASN A 83 0.49 -0.42 7.39
N PHE A 84 0.78 -0.47 8.70
CA PHE A 84 -0.26 -0.33 9.73
C PHE A 84 -0.26 1.03 10.44
N ALA A 85 0.45 2.04 9.92
CA ALA A 85 0.60 3.34 10.59
C ALA A 85 -0.75 3.99 10.95
N LEU A 86 -1.69 4.03 9.99
CA LEU A 86 -3.04 4.60 10.18
C LEU A 86 -3.94 3.76 11.10
N TYR A 87 -3.52 2.53 11.43
CA TYR A 87 -4.27 1.60 12.26
C TYR A 87 -3.63 1.40 13.64
N GLY A 88 -2.73 2.31 14.05
CA GLY A 88 -2.01 2.24 15.33
C GLY A 88 -0.94 1.13 15.38
N GLY A 89 -0.48 0.67 14.22
CA GLY A 89 0.61 -0.29 14.10
C GLY A 89 1.99 0.36 14.20
N ARG A 90 3.01 -0.49 14.23
CA ARG A 90 4.43 -0.12 14.27
C ARG A 90 5.22 -0.99 13.32
N VAL A 91 6.50 -0.69 13.17
CA VAL A 91 7.44 -1.55 12.46
C VAL A 91 7.40 -2.97 13.06
N CYS A 92 7.16 -3.98 12.22
CA CYS A 92 6.96 -5.36 12.66
C CYS A 92 8.18 -6.25 12.47
N ASN A 93 8.93 -6.08 11.38
CA ASN A 93 10.20 -6.78 11.17
C ASN A 93 11.32 -6.03 11.88
N VAL A 94 11.54 -6.32 13.17
CA VAL A 94 12.42 -5.51 14.04
C VAL A 94 13.73 -6.17 14.45
N ALA A 95 13.96 -7.41 14.04
CA ALA A 95 15.19 -8.11 14.40
C ALA A 95 16.45 -7.33 13.93
N PRO A 96 17.49 -7.23 14.78
CA PRO A 96 18.69 -6.44 14.46
C PRO A 96 19.43 -6.89 13.20
N TRP A 97 19.34 -8.18 12.87
CA TRP A 97 19.98 -8.80 11.70
C TRP A 97 19.16 -8.69 10.40
N MET A 98 17.98 -8.07 10.44
CA MET A 98 17.18 -7.79 9.25
C MET A 98 17.38 -6.35 8.77
N LEU A 99 17.32 -6.14 7.45
CA LEU A 99 17.16 -4.81 6.85
C LEU A 99 15.65 -4.52 6.74
N SER A 100 15.15 -3.62 7.58
CA SER A 100 13.72 -3.24 7.62
C SER A 100 13.49 -2.02 6.73
N VAL A 101 12.67 -2.15 5.70
CA VAL A 101 12.50 -1.15 4.63
C VAL A 101 11.14 -0.45 4.73
N ALA A 102 11.17 0.88 4.86
CA ALA A 102 9.97 1.73 4.85
C ALA A 102 9.51 2.05 3.41
N ALA A 103 8.27 2.54 3.26
CA ALA A 103 7.72 2.96 1.98
C ALA A 103 7.75 4.50 1.83
N SER A 104 8.08 4.98 0.64
CA SER A 104 8.02 6.40 0.29
C SER A 104 7.53 6.61 -1.14
N SER A 105 7.05 7.83 -1.42
CA SER A 105 6.64 8.24 -2.76
C SER A 105 7.83 8.37 -3.72
N THR A 106 7.54 8.29 -5.02
CA THR A 106 8.44 8.65 -6.11
C THR A 106 8.06 10.01 -6.68
N ASP A 107 8.95 10.59 -7.48
CA ASP A 107 8.70 11.83 -8.24
C ASP A 107 7.58 11.69 -9.28
N ARG A 108 7.19 10.47 -9.65
CA ARG A 108 6.00 10.20 -10.46
C ARG A 108 4.76 10.04 -9.59
N ARG A 109 3.74 10.85 -9.86
CA ARG A 109 2.47 10.89 -9.14
C ARG A 109 1.27 10.69 -10.06
N LEU A 110 0.31 9.84 -9.67
CA LEU A 110 -0.94 9.65 -10.40
C LEU A 110 -1.99 10.64 -9.90
N VAL A 111 -2.64 11.30 -10.84
CA VAL A 111 -3.62 12.36 -10.58
C VAL A 111 -4.91 12.03 -11.32
N ASP A 112 -5.99 11.96 -10.56
CA ASP A 112 -7.33 11.76 -11.09
C ASP A 112 -8.14 13.06 -11.04
N ARG A 113 -9.13 13.18 -11.92
CA ARG A 113 -10.06 14.32 -11.90
C ARG A 113 -11.50 13.93 -12.21
N ILE A 114 -12.42 14.59 -11.51
CA ILE A 114 -13.85 14.57 -11.79
C ILE A 114 -14.30 15.94 -12.28
N VAL A 115 -15.09 15.95 -13.35
CA VAL A 115 -15.83 17.13 -13.79
C VAL A 115 -17.29 16.92 -13.43
N LEU A 116 -17.79 17.73 -12.50
CA LEU A 116 -19.19 17.72 -12.07
C LEU A 116 -20.07 18.41 -13.11
N GLY A 117 -21.37 18.10 -13.12
CA GLY A 117 -22.33 18.67 -14.06
C GLY A 117 -22.52 20.20 -13.94
N ASN A 118 -22.09 20.79 -12.82
CA ASN A 118 -22.05 22.25 -12.63
C ASN A 118 -20.74 22.89 -13.17
N GLY A 119 -19.91 22.15 -13.90
CA GLY A 119 -18.65 22.61 -14.47
C GLY A 119 -17.47 22.64 -13.50
N LYS A 120 -17.69 22.37 -12.20
CA LYS A 120 -16.61 22.34 -11.21
C LYS A 120 -15.75 21.11 -11.44
N THR A 121 -14.45 21.34 -11.64
CA THR A 121 -13.45 20.28 -11.70
C THR A 121 -12.84 20.11 -10.31
N ILE A 122 -12.70 18.87 -9.88
CA ILE A 122 -11.98 18.55 -8.65
C ILE A 122 -10.94 17.47 -8.95
N THR A 123 -9.72 17.71 -8.48
CA THR A 123 -8.52 16.92 -8.79
C THR A 123 -7.99 16.29 -7.52
N PHE A 124 -7.60 15.02 -7.59
CA PHE A 124 -7.17 14.23 -6.45
C PHE A 124 -5.97 13.35 -6.78
N MET A 125 -5.36 12.84 -5.72
CA MET A 125 -4.44 11.73 -5.79
C MET A 125 -5.25 10.45 -6.05
N GLY A 126 -4.88 9.66 -7.05
CA GLY A 126 -5.58 8.42 -7.34
C GLY A 126 -5.09 7.73 -8.61
N GLY A 127 -5.50 6.47 -8.80
CA GLY A 127 -5.17 5.62 -9.96
C GLY A 127 -6.41 5.11 -10.70
N GLY A 128 -7.48 5.90 -10.71
CA GLY A 128 -8.79 5.57 -11.25
C GLY A 128 -8.88 5.43 -12.78
N GLY A 129 -9.74 4.52 -13.24
CA GLY A 129 -10.10 4.38 -14.66
C GLY A 129 -11.09 5.45 -15.17
N THR A 130 -11.25 5.55 -16.50
CA THR A 130 -12.22 6.45 -17.14
C THR A 130 -13.66 5.95 -17.09
N GLY A 131 -14.60 6.82 -16.78
CA GLY A 131 -16.03 6.53 -16.92
C GLY A 131 -16.96 7.68 -16.52
N ARG A 132 -18.23 7.58 -16.89
CA ARG A 132 -19.28 8.47 -16.37
C ARG A 132 -19.84 7.83 -15.11
N ALA A 133 -19.78 8.53 -13.99
CA ALA A 133 -20.32 8.04 -12.73
C ALA A 133 -21.63 8.75 -12.40
N VAL A 134 -22.63 7.97 -12.01
CA VAL A 134 -23.75 8.49 -11.22
C VAL A 134 -23.23 8.56 -9.79
N ILE A 135 -23.11 9.77 -9.25
CA ILE A 135 -22.50 9.97 -7.93
C ILE A 135 -23.56 9.60 -6.89
N GLN A 136 -23.42 8.43 -6.26
CA GLN A 136 -24.17 8.05 -5.07
C GLN A 136 -23.19 8.02 -3.89
N GLY A 137 -23.54 8.69 -2.79
CA GLY A 137 -22.72 8.72 -1.59
C GLY A 137 -22.96 7.46 -0.76
N GLU A 138 -21.90 6.69 -0.51
CA GLU A 138 -21.90 5.68 0.55
C GLU A 138 -21.19 6.23 1.80
N ASP A 139 -21.60 5.74 2.97
CA ASP A 139 -21.20 6.23 4.29
C ASP A 139 -19.67 6.15 4.51
N PRO A 140 -19.00 7.25 4.91
CA PRO A 140 -17.57 7.28 5.23
C PRO A 140 -17.16 6.48 6.48
N SER A 141 -18.07 5.80 7.16
CA SER A 141 -17.80 5.00 8.38
C SER A 141 -17.08 3.66 8.13
N LEU A 142 -16.88 3.24 6.88
CA LEU A 142 -16.20 1.98 6.55
C LEU A 142 -14.68 2.10 6.79
N THR A 143 -14.17 1.25 7.69
CA THR A 143 -12.77 1.20 8.18
C THR A 143 -11.76 0.67 7.18
N THR A 144 -12.19 0.37 5.95
CA THR A 144 -11.33 -0.05 4.83
C THR A 144 -11.76 0.73 3.59
N PRO A 145 -10.83 1.21 2.74
CA PRO A 145 -11.19 1.76 1.44
C PRO A 145 -12.05 0.72 0.72
N GLY A 146 -13.26 1.11 0.33
CA GLY A 146 -14.13 0.22 -0.44
C GLY A 146 -13.38 -0.26 -1.68
N ASN A 147 -13.30 -1.57 -1.89
CA ASN A 147 -12.62 -2.16 -3.06
C ASN A 147 -13.43 -2.02 -4.37
N GLY A 148 -14.45 -1.17 -4.39
CA GLY A 148 -15.37 -0.98 -5.50
C GLY A 148 -16.35 -2.13 -5.76
N ALA A 149 -16.29 -3.23 -5.00
CA ALA A 149 -17.15 -4.40 -5.25
C ALA A 149 -18.64 -4.10 -5.00
N GLY A 150 -18.99 -3.35 -3.96
CA GLY A 150 -20.38 -2.96 -3.67
C GLY A 150 -21.01 -2.18 -4.83
N PRO A 151 -20.42 -1.03 -5.24
CA PRO A 151 -20.88 -0.27 -6.39
C PRO A 151 -20.94 -1.08 -7.69
N LEU A 152 -19.94 -1.95 -7.94
CA LEU A 152 -19.94 -2.83 -9.11
C LEU A 152 -21.14 -3.79 -9.10
N GLN A 153 -21.40 -4.45 -7.97
CA GLN A 153 -22.54 -5.38 -7.82
C GLN A 153 -23.89 -4.66 -7.94
N ALA A 154 -23.97 -3.41 -7.51
CA ALA A 154 -25.14 -2.56 -7.70
C ALA A 154 -25.34 -2.09 -9.15
N GLY A 155 -24.42 -2.42 -10.08
CA GLY A 155 -24.48 -2.00 -11.47
C GLY A 155 -24.13 -0.53 -11.69
N ALA A 156 -23.36 0.08 -10.77
CA ALA A 156 -22.97 1.47 -10.89
C ALA A 156 -22.03 1.70 -12.08
N ALA A 157 -22.21 2.82 -12.77
CA ALA A 157 -21.34 3.23 -13.88
C ALA A 157 -19.99 3.80 -13.41
N GLY A 158 -19.88 4.16 -12.13
CA GLY A 158 -18.65 4.54 -11.46
C GLY A 158 -18.88 4.88 -9.99
N ALA A 159 -17.80 5.05 -9.22
CA ALA A 159 -17.86 5.25 -7.77
C ALA A 159 -16.94 6.38 -7.26
N VAL A 160 -17.35 7.05 -6.20
CA VAL A 160 -16.49 7.95 -5.40
C VAL A 160 -16.39 7.35 -4.01
N ILE A 161 -15.17 6.99 -3.61
CA ILE A 161 -14.88 6.18 -2.43
C ILE A 161 -14.05 7.02 -1.45
N GLY A 162 -14.52 7.15 -0.21
CA GLY A 162 -13.76 7.80 0.84
C GLY A 162 -12.52 6.99 1.25
N THR A 163 -11.40 7.66 1.51
CA THR A 163 -10.18 7.03 2.03
C THR A 163 -9.50 7.86 3.12
N TYR A 164 -8.79 7.17 4.02
CA TYR A 164 -7.87 7.75 5.00
C TYR A 164 -6.41 7.71 4.53
N GLU A 165 -6.14 7.08 3.39
CA GLU A 165 -4.81 6.94 2.78
C GLU A 165 -4.70 7.93 1.61
N PRO A 166 -4.15 9.14 1.81
CA PRO A 166 -4.19 10.23 0.83
C PRO A 166 -3.15 10.09 -0.30
N ASP A 167 -2.17 9.21 -0.15
CA ASP A 167 -0.97 9.15 -0.97
C ASP A 167 -0.77 7.78 -1.66
N ILE A 168 -1.79 6.93 -1.66
CA ILE A 168 -1.84 5.66 -2.38
C ILE A 168 -2.91 5.70 -3.48
N ALA A 169 -2.65 4.95 -4.54
CA ALA A 169 -3.57 4.75 -5.65
C ALA A 169 -3.88 3.27 -5.81
N PHE A 170 -5.17 2.92 -5.87
CA PHE A 170 -5.64 1.55 -6.10
C PHE A 170 -6.26 1.40 -7.48
N SER A 171 -6.08 0.22 -8.08
CA SER A 171 -6.84 -0.17 -9.26
C SER A 171 -8.24 -0.63 -8.84
N MET A 172 -9.26 -0.17 -9.57
CA MET A 172 -10.67 -0.42 -9.25
C MET A 172 -11.34 -1.24 -10.36
N PRO A 173 -12.33 -2.08 -10.03
CA PRO A 173 -13.01 -2.92 -11.02
C PRO A 173 -14.03 -2.16 -11.88
N LEU A 174 -14.28 -0.90 -11.54
CA LEU A 174 -15.08 0.06 -12.29
C LEU A 174 -14.39 1.43 -12.25
N PRO A 175 -14.78 2.38 -13.13
CA PRO A 175 -14.30 3.76 -13.05
C PRO A 175 -14.58 4.35 -11.67
N ALA A 176 -13.55 4.67 -10.91
CA ALA A 176 -13.72 5.09 -9.53
C ALA A 176 -12.64 6.06 -9.08
N LEU A 177 -12.98 6.86 -8.08
CA LEU A 177 -12.11 7.83 -7.44
C LEU A 177 -11.99 7.52 -5.96
N THR A 178 -10.77 7.48 -5.45
CA THR A 178 -10.48 7.47 -4.01
C THR A 178 -10.22 8.91 -3.58
N VAL A 179 -11.02 9.43 -2.65
CA VAL A 179 -10.94 10.82 -2.21
C VAL A 179 -10.85 10.90 -0.69
N THR A 180 -10.10 11.87 -0.20
CA THR A 180 -10.08 12.22 1.22
C THR A 180 -11.39 12.90 1.63
N GLN A 181 -11.57 13.11 2.94
CA GLN A 181 -12.83 13.63 3.51
C GLN A 181 -13.27 14.98 2.92
N ASP A 182 -12.35 15.95 2.80
CA ASP A 182 -12.69 17.30 2.36
C ASP A 182 -13.26 17.33 0.93
N PRO A 183 -12.64 16.69 -0.06
CA PRO A 183 -13.27 16.58 -1.36
C PRO A 183 -14.52 15.73 -1.41
N PHE A 184 -14.56 14.63 -0.65
CA PHE A 184 -15.75 13.80 -0.56
C PHE A 184 -16.97 14.62 -0.12
N ALA A 185 -16.81 15.44 0.93
CA ALA A 185 -17.84 16.34 1.41
C ALA A 185 -18.28 17.36 0.35
N LYS A 186 -17.35 17.92 -0.44
CA LYS A 186 -17.68 18.84 -1.55
C LYS A 186 -18.48 18.17 -2.65
N ILE A 187 -18.17 16.91 -2.96
CA ILE A 187 -18.91 16.11 -3.95
C ILE A 187 -20.31 15.79 -3.40
N LEU A 188 -20.40 15.40 -2.13
CA LEU A 188 -21.67 15.09 -1.48
C LEU A 188 -22.59 16.32 -1.38
N ASP A 189 -22.05 17.50 -1.07
CA ASP A 189 -22.81 18.77 -1.09
C ASP A 189 -23.37 19.08 -2.48
N TYR A 190 -22.60 18.85 -3.54
CA TYR A 190 -23.07 18.98 -4.92
C TYR A 190 -24.23 18.02 -5.22
N VAL A 191 -24.10 16.75 -4.82
CA VAL A 191 -25.14 15.73 -4.99
C VAL A 191 -26.43 16.14 -4.30
N ASN A 192 -26.35 16.57 -3.04
CA ASN A 192 -27.51 16.95 -2.23
C ASN A 192 -28.23 18.20 -2.75
N ARG A 193 -27.52 19.11 -3.43
CA ARG A 193 -28.09 20.36 -3.96
C ARG A 193 -28.57 20.28 -5.41
N THR A 194 -28.37 19.14 -6.08
CA THR A 194 -28.64 19.01 -7.51
C THR A 194 -29.70 17.95 -7.75
N ARG A 195 -30.77 18.27 -8.49
CA ARG A 195 -31.88 17.33 -8.74
C ARG A 195 -31.47 16.08 -9.53
N ASN A 196 -30.48 16.21 -10.42
CA ASN A 196 -29.92 15.14 -11.25
C ASN A 196 -28.39 15.28 -11.27
N PRO A 197 -27.68 14.91 -10.20
CA PRO A 197 -26.25 15.09 -10.11
C PRO A 197 -25.54 14.14 -11.08
N VAL A 198 -24.64 14.68 -11.90
CA VAL A 198 -23.84 13.91 -12.85
C VAL A 198 -22.38 14.31 -12.73
N GLY A 199 -21.48 13.35 -12.97
CA GLY A 199 -20.04 13.60 -12.99
C GLY A 199 -19.36 12.74 -14.04
N THR A 200 -18.24 13.23 -14.57
CA THR A 200 -17.37 12.48 -15.48
C THR A 200 -16.01 12.27 -14.82
N ILE A 201 -15.64 11.00 -14.62
CA ILE A 201 -14.34 10.57 -14.13
C ILE A 201 -13.41 10.39 -15.34
N TYR A 202 -12.30 11.12 -15.34
CA TYR A 202 -11.30 11.03 -16.41
C TYR A 202 -10.23 9.99 -16.05
N SER A 203 -9.44 9.59 -17.06
CA SER A 203 -8.29 8.70 -16.87
C SER A 203 -7.30 9.37 -15.94
N SER A 204 -6.63 8.58 -15.10
CA SER A 204 -5.45 9.05 -14.38
C SER A 204 -4.40 9.59 -15.35
N GLU A 205 -3.87 10.76 -15.00
CA GLU A 205 -2.72 11.38 -15.62
C GLU A 205 -1.50 11.25 -14.69
N THR A 206 -0.28 11.27 -15.25
CA THR A 206 0.96 11.25 -14.46
C THR A 206 1.55 12.65 -14.38
N ASN A 207 1.82 13.13 -13.17
CA ASN A 207 2.48 14.39 -12.90
C ASN A 207 3.80 14.18 -12.16
N PHE A 208 4.72 15.13 -12.33
CA PHE A 208 5.95 15.20 -11.54
C PHE A 208 5.65 15.82 -10.16
N ASP A 209 6.19 15.23 -9.10
CA ASP A 209 6.11 15.71 -7.72
C ASP A 209 7.51 16.04 -7.19
N ALA A 210 7.80 17.33 -7.11
CA ALA A 210 9.06 17.84 -6.60
C ALA A 210 9.25 17.63 -5.09
N GLY A 211 8.19 17.27 -4.35
CA GLY A 211 8.26 17.00 -2.92
C GLY A 211 8.77 15.60 -2.57
N ALA A 212 8.86 14.69 -3.55
CA ALA A 212 9.32 13.33 -3.32
C ALA A 212 10.83 13.25 -3.03
N PRO A 213 11.29 12.25 -2.23
CA PRO A 213 10.50 11.21 -1.59
C PRO A 213 9.87 11.68 -0.26
N ILE A 214 8.60 11.33 -0.04
CA ILE A 214 7.88 11.52 1.22
C ILE A 214 7.50 10.15 1.77
N VAL A 215 7.67 9.93 3.08
CA VAL A 215 7.25 8.68 3.73
C VAL A 215 5.75 8.47 3.52
N ALA A 216 5.39 7.29 3.03
CA ALA A 216 3.98 6.96 2.76
C ALA A 216 3.17 6.91 4.06
N SER A 217 1.92 7.39 4.03
CA SER A 217 1.08 7.54 5.22
C SER A 217 0.80 6.22 5.93
N PHE A 218 0.79 5.12 5.19
CA PHE A 218 0.59 3.76 5.72
C PHE A 218 1.88 3.13 6.28
N SER A 219 3.06 3.64 5.90
CA SER A 219 4.36 3.03 6.25
C SER A 219 4.53 2.98 7.77
N SER A 220 4.60 1.76 8.32
CA SER A 220 4.67 1.50 9.75
C SER A 220 5.84 2.24 10.43
N PRO A 221 5.56 3.11 11.42
CA PRO A 221 6.59 3.89 12.09
C PRO A 221 7.32 3.10 13.16
N GLY A 222 8.49 3.61 13.54
CA GLY A 222 9.16 3.23 14.78
C GLY A 222 8.42 3.72 16.05
N PRO A 223 9.08 3.60 17.22
CA PRO A 223 10.31 2.84 17.46
C PRO A 223 10.11 1.32 17.45
N ASN A 224 11.23 0.61 17.44
CA ASN A 224 11.28 -0.82 17.78
C ASN A 224 10.87 -1.02 19.24
N ILE A 225 9.74 -1.70 19.48
CA ILE A 225 9.25 -1.93 20.85
C ILE A 225 9.85 -3.17 21.53
N ILE A 226 10.53 -4.05 20.78
CA ILE A 226 11.23 -5.23 21.32
C ILE A 226 12.63 -4.85 21.80
N THR A 227 13.32 -4.00 21.06
CA THR A 227 14.64 -3.47 21.46
C THR A 227 14.72 -1.97 21.12
N PRO A 228 14.23 -1.09 22.01
CA PRO A 228 14.13 0.35 21.75
C PRO A 228 15.46 1.05 21.43
N ALA A 229 16.58 0.49 21.86
CA ALA A 229 17.92 1.00 21.55
C ALA A 229 18.31 0.84 20.06
N ILE A 230 17.60 -0.02 19.30
CA ILE A 230 17.88 -0.27 17.89
C ILE A 230 16.75 0.34 17.06
N LEU A 231 17.05 1.47 16.42
CA LEU A 231 16.11 2.22 15.61
C LEU A 231 15.64 1.41 14.40
N LYS A 232 14.33 1.40 14.15
CA LYS A 232 13.67 0.68 13.05
C LYS A 232 12.42 1.45 12.58
N GLY A 233 12.00 1.18 11.35
CA GLY A 233 10.78 1.74 10.75
C GLY A 233 10.97 3.12 10.15
N SER A 234 9.86 3.73 9.72
CA SER A 234 9.85 5.14 9.36
C SER A 234 9.86 6.02 10.60
N TRP A 235 10.47 7.20 10.48
CA TRP A 235 10.33 8.27 11.47
C TRP A 235 9.35 9.30 10.92
N PRO A 236 8.50 9.90 11.78
CA PRO A 236 7.70 11.05 11.36
C PRO A 236 8.67 12.11 10.81
N SER A 237 8.42 12.58 9.59
CA SER A 237 8.99 13.84 9.13
C SER A 237 8.51 14.92 10.10
N GLY A 238 9.45 15.58 10.78
CA GLY A 238 9.16 16.67 11.72
C GLY A 238 8.55 17.90 11.07
#